data_AF-A0A8C6U247-F1
#
_entry.id   AF-A0A8C6U247-F1
#
_cell.length_a   1.000
_cell.length_b   1.000
_cell.length_c   1.000
_cell.angle_alpha   90.00
_cell.angle_beta   90.00
_cell.angle_gamma   90.00
#
_symmetry.space_group_name_H-M   'P 1'
#
loop_
_entity.id
_entity.type
_entity.pdbx_description
1 polymer ?
#
loop_
_entity_poly.entity_id
_entity_poly.type
_entity_poly.pdbx_seq_one_letter_code
_entity_poly.pdbx_strand_id
1 'polypeptide(L)'
;WAGLCLSLAPAAAASAALSLAVCVARSDAPRGVALGFVFDPQAQCEPRCEHGGICIRNNTCFCSRGYEGETCQFATCFPKCKNGGVCLRPGKCRCQPGYGGRYCHKVTCDGGCWNGGECTAVNGVPRCICPSSWTGSRCQEALCPQGCRNGGVCMAPGICSCPDGWLGGACHTAVCGQPCLHGGKCISPGKCRCRPPYSGPRCQDKKKTY
;
A
#
# COMPACT_ATOMS: atom_id res chain seq x y z
N TRP A 1 32.04 -26.75 13.49
CA TRP A 1 31.96 -28.00 12.71
C TRP A 1 33.36 -28.36 12.21
N ALA A 2 34.11 -29.08 13.05
CA ALA A 2 35.29 -29.88 12.73
C ALA A 2 35.71 -30.58 14.04
N GLY A 3 35.17 -31.76 14.31
CA GLY A 3 35.55 -32.55 15.48
C GLY A 3 36.76 -33.43 15.14
N LEU A 4 37.89 -33.26 15.84
CA LEU A 4 38.99 -34.22 15.78
C LEU A 4 38.61 -35.48 16.57
N CYS A 5 38.48 -36.61 15.89
CA CYS A 5 38.46 -37.93 16.52
C CYS A 5 39.90 -38.38 16.79
N LEU A 6 40.32 -38.41 18.06
CA LEU A 6 41.54 -39.11 18.46
C LEU A 6 41.24 -40.59 18.62
N SER A 7 41.73 -41.40 17.69
CA SER A 7 41.77 -42.85 17.80
C SER A 7 42.91 -43.25 18.74
N LEU A 8 42.59 -43.69 19.96
CA LEU A 8 43.52 -44.48 20.76
C LEU A 8 43.48 -45.91 20.24
N ALA A 9 44.52 -46.30 19.51
CA ALA A 9 44.75 -47.70 19.15
C ALA A 9 45.30 -48.43 20.39
N PRO A 10 44.67 -49.50 20.89
CA PRO A 10 45.29 -50.37 21.88
C PRO A 10 46.26 -51.30 21.17
N ALA A 11 47.45 -51.45 21.74
CA ALA A 11 48.38 -52.49 21.34
C ALA A 11 47.88 -53.86 21.81
N ALA A 12 47.96 -54.82 20.88
CA ALA A 12 48.03 -56.27 21.06
C ALA A 12 46.76 -57.09 21.39
N ALA A 13 46.72 -58.21 20.67
CA ALA A 13 45.99 -59.45 20.91
C ALA A 13 44.48 -59.50 20.66
N ALA A 14 44.14 -60.50 19.82
CA ALA A 14 42.82 -60.92 19.40
C ALA A 14 41.82 -61.08 20.55
N SER A 15 40.70 -60.36 20.48
CA SER A 15 39.39 -60.78 20.97
C SER A 15 38.34 -59.81 20.44
N ALA A 16 37.28 -60.34 19.82
CA ALA A 16 36.18 -59.58 19.26
C ALA A 16 35.36 -58.91 20.38
N ALA A 17 35.66 -57.64 20.69
CA ALA A 17 34.87 -56.82 21.59
C ALA A 17 34.12 -55.77 20.76
N LEU A 18 32.78 -55.76 20.87
CA LEU A 18 31.92 -54.72 20.29
C LEU A 18 32.43 -53.34 20.73
N SER A 19 32.91 -52.56 19.78
CA SER A 19 33.37 -51.19 20.01
C SER A 19 32.15 -50.28 20.21
N LEU A 20 31.74 -50.05 21.46
CA LEU A 20 30.84 -48.96 21.79
C LEU A 20 31.60 -47.64 21.58
N ALA A 21 31.37 -47.01 20.44
CA ALA A 21 31.85 -45.65 20.18
C ALA A 21 31.10 -44.68 21.11
N VAL A 22 31.73 -44.28 22.21
CA VAL A 22 31.23 -43.21 23.06
C VAL A 22 31.56 -41.88 22.38
N CYS A 23 30.58 -41.32 21.67
CA CYS A 23 30.66 -39.96 21.16
C CYS A 23 30.49 -38.97 22.34
N VAL A 24 31.59 -38.42 22.84
CA VAL A 24 31.51 -37.29 23.78
C VAL A 24 31.19 -36.04 22.97
N ALA A 25 29.92 -35.63 22.99
CA ALA A 25 29.51 -34.34 22.46
C ALA A 25 30.14 -33.22 23.31
N ARG A 26 31.25 -32.65 22.83
CA ARG A 26 31.89 -31.49 23.43
C ARG A 26 31.03 -30.28 23.08
N SER A 27 30.11 -29.91 23.96
CA SER A 27 29.40 -28.63 23.85
C SER A 27 30.43 -27.52 24.06
N ASP A 28 30.70 -26.71 23.03
CA ASP A 28 31.50 -25.48 23.09
C ASP A 28 30.76 -24.37 23.86
N ALA A 29 30.17 -24.71 25.01
CA ALA A 29 29.75 -23.72 25.98
C ALA A 29 30.97 -23.41 26.86
N PRO A 30 31.38 -22.14 26.99
CA PRO A 30 32.53 -21.77 27.81
C PRO A 30 32.31 -22.26 29.24
N ARG A 31 33.22 -23.14 29.70
CA ARG A 31 33.30 -23.56 31.09
C ARG A 31 33.69 -22.35 31.93
N GLY A 32 32.81 -21.96 32.85
CA GLY A 32 33.18 -21.18 34.02
C GLY A 32 33.57 -19.73 33.77
N VAL A 33 32.56 -18.89 33.54
CA VAL A 33 32.43 -17.69 34.37
C VAL A 33 31.07 -17.82 35.03
N ALA A 34 31.05 -18.22 36.31
CA ALA A 34 29.88 -18.03 37.15
C ALA A 34 29.75 -16.52 37.42
N LEU A 35 29.38 -15.75 36.39
CA LEU A 35 28.56 -14.58 36.64
C LEU A 35 27.35 -15.13 37.39
N GLY A 36 27.03 -14.59 38.56
CA GLY A 36 25.90 -15.01 39.39
C GLY A 36 24.58 -14.78 38.66
N PHE A 37 24.33 -15.53 37.59
CA PHE A 37 23.05 -15.65 36.94
C PHE A 37 22.21 -16.46 37.89
N VAL A 38 21.40 -15.71 38.62
CA VAL A 38 20.27 -16.15 39.42
C VAL A 38 19.37 -17.03 38.54
N PHE A 39 19.73 -18.30 38.43
CA PHE A 39 18.97 -19.32 37.74
C PHE A 39 18.63 -20.39 38.77
N ASP A 40 17.40 -20.34 39.28
CA ASP A 40 16.90 -21.32 40.23
C ASP A 40 16.25 -22.49 39.46
N PRO A 41 16.85 -23.70 39.49
CA PRO A 41 16.33 -24.87 38.78
C PRO A 41 14.95 -25.31 39.26
N GLN A 42 14.53 -24.90 40.47
CA GLN A 42 13.24 -25.24 41.05
C GLN A 42 12.20 -24.11 40.91
N ALA A 43 12.54 -23.01 40.23
CA ALA A 43 11.60 -21.92 40.03
C ALA A 43 10.34 -22.36 39.28
N GLN A 44 9.19 -21.94 39.80
CA GLN A 44 7.89 -22.15 39.16
C GLN A 44 7.32 -20.79 38.74
N CYS A 45 6.87 -20.71 37.51
CA CYS A 45 6.24 -19.52 36.96
C CYS A 45 4.79 -19.87 36.64
N GLU A 46 3.87 -19.26 37.39
CA GLU A 46 2.44 -19.33 37.15
C GLU A 46 1.89 -17.90 37.05
N PRO A 47 1.48 -17.43 35.85
CA PRO A 47 1.39 -18.16 34.58
C PRO A 47 2.76 -18.44 33.93
N ARG A 48 2.80 -19.44 33.04
CA ARG A 48 4.01 -19.86 32.31
C ARG A 48 4.59 -18.74 31.44
N CYS A 49 5.91 -18.73 31.28
CA CYS A 49 6.58 -17.84 30.33
C CYS A 49 6.20 -18.21 28.88
N GLU A 50 5.80 -17.22 28.08
CA GLU A 50 5.47 -17.37 26.67
C GLU A 50 6.69 -17.19 25.75
N HIS A 51 6.51 -17.48 24.46
CA HIS A 51 7.48 -17.21 23.38
C HIS A 51 8.92 -17.70 23.64
N GLY A 52 9.08 -18.82 24.37
CA GLY A 52 10.38 -19.38 24.71
C GLY A 52 11.14 -18.59 25.78
N GLY A 53 10.43 -17.88 26.65
CA GLY A 53 11.01 -17.34 27.89
C GLY A 53 11.37 -18.45 28.87
N ILE A 54 12.40 -18.22 29.69
CA ILE A 54 12.91 -19.18 30.68
C ILE A 54 12.58 -18.66 32.08
N CYS A 55 12.00 -19.49 32.94
CA CYS A 55 11.74 -19.13 34.34
C CYS A 55 13.07 -19.12 35.12
N ILE A 56 13.46 -17.98 35.68
CA ILE A 56 14.75 -17.83 36.40
C ILE A 56 14.58 -17.75 37.92
N ARG A 57 13.42 -17.29 38.38
CA ARG A 57 12.95 -17.24 39.77
C ARG A 57 11.44 -17.42 39.78
N ASN A 58 10.88 -17.67 40.96
CA ASN A 58 9.43 -17.80 41.12
C ASN A 58 8.71 -16.58 40.51
N ASN A 59 7.84 -16.82 39.53
CA ASN A 59 7.13 -15.79 38.76
C ASN A 59 8.01 -14.73 38.06
N THR A 60 9.27 -15.05 37.76
CA THR A 60 10.19 -14.16 37.02
C THR A 60 10.68 -14.85 35.76
N CYS A 61 10.24 -14.35 34.60
CA CYS A 61 10.64 -14.84 33.29
C CYS A 61 11.81 -14.04 32.70
N PHE A 62 12.79 -14.74 32.16
CA PHE A 62 13.82 -14.19 31.28
C PHE A 62 13.39 -14.38 29.82
N CYS A 63 13.12 -13.27 29.14
CA CYS A 63 12.54 -13.31 27.81
C CYS A 63 13.58 -13.54 26.71
N SER A 64 13.17 -14.34 25.72
CA SER A 64 13.90 -14.48 24.46
C SER A 64 14.00 -13.14 23.73
N ARG A 65 15.01 -13.00 22.88
CA ARG A 65 15.30 -11.73 22.18
C ARG A 65 14.09 -11.22 21.40
N GLY A 66 13.68 -9.98 21.67
CA GLY A 66 12.55 -9.33 21.01
C GLY A 66 11.20 -9.62 21.66
N TYR A 67 11.17 -10.12 22.89
CA TYR A 67 9.98 -10.26 23.72
C TYR A 67 10.20 -9.56 25.07
N GLU A 68 9.12 -9.01 25.63
CA GLU A 68 9.11 -8.27 26.90
C GLU A 68 7.79 -8.51 27.66
N GLY A 69 7.75 -8.01 28.90
CA GLY A 69 6.65 -8.22 29.83
C GLY A 69 6.95 -9.29 30.88
N GLU A 70 6.10 -9.39 31.89
CA GLU A 70 6.28 -10.29 33.05
C GLU A 70 6.33 -11.77 32.65
N THR A 71 5.59 -12.13 31.60
CA THR A 71 5.50 -13.50 31.08
C THR A 71 6.02 -13.61 29.66
N CYS A 72 6.76 -12.60 29.16
CA CYS A 72 7.22 -12.52 27.77
C CYS A 72 6.09 -12.54 26.74
N GLN A 73 4.95 -11.97 27.13
CA GLN A 73 3.73 -11.92 26.32
C GLN A 73 3.80 -10.88 25.19
N PHE A 74 4.59 -9.83 25.34
CA PHE A 74 4.65 -8.73 24.37
C PHE A 74 5.82 -8.92 23.42
N ALA A 75 5.56 -8.89 22.11
CA ALA A 75 6.62 -8.84 21.11
C ALA A 75 7.12 -7.42 20.93
N THR A 76 8.44 -7.24 20.96
CA THR A 76 9.13 -5.97 20.71
C THR A 76 9.72 -5.98 19.30
N CYS A 77 9.29 -5.02 18.48
CA CYS A 77 9.81 -4.83 17.13
C CYS A 77 10.92 -3.77 17.14
N PHE A 78 12.07 -4.10 16.54
CA PHE A 78 13.12 -3.14 16.25
C PHE A 78 13.48 -3.17 14.76
N PRO A 79 13.33 -2.06 14.03
CA PRO A 79 12.69 -0.78 14.40
C PRO A 79 11.23 -0.90 14.88
N LYS A 80 10.78 0.05 15.72
CA LYS A 80 9.38 0.10 16.20
C LYS A 80 8.41 0.32 15.02
N CYS A 81 7.26 -0.35 15.08
CA CYS A 81 6.18 -0.15 14.12
C CYS A 81 5.71 1.31 14.16
N LYS A 82 5.56 1.95 13.00
CA LYS A 82 5.08 3.33 12.86
C LYS A 82 3.57 3.38 12.63
N ASN A 83 2.99 4.58 12.70
CA ASN A 83 1.60 4.85 12.31
C ASN A 83 0.55 3.95 13.00
N GLY A 84 0.73 3.70 14.31
CA GLY A 84 -0.19 2.87 15.09
C GLY A 84 -0.14 1.37 14.77
N GLY A 85 0.90 0.91 14.07
CA GLY A 85 1.13 -0.51 13.81
C GLY A 85 1.41 -1.31 15.09
N VAL A 86 0.91 -2.54 15.15
CA VAL A 86 1.09 -3.45 16.30
C VAL A 86 2.19 -4.46 15.99
N CYS A 87 3.14 -4.65 16.90
CA CYS A 87 4.15 -5.70 16.74
C CYS A 87 3.52 -7.06 17.00
N LEU A 88 3.58 -7.97 16.02
CA LEU A 88 3.07 -9.33 16.18
C LEU A 88 4.17 -10.28 16.66
N ARG A 89 5.37 -10.11 16.10
CA ARG A 89 6.57 -10.90 16.37
C ARG A 89 7.79 -10.03 16.12
N PRO A 90 8.98 -10.36 16.66
CA PRO A 90 10.21 -9.61 16.42
C PRO A 90 10.41 -9.30 14.93
N GLY A 91 10.39 -8.02 14.58
CA GLY A 91 10.58 -7.54 13.19
C GLY A 91 9.38 -7.69 12.24
N LYS A 92 8.19 -8.09 12.74
CA LYS A 92 6.96 -8.18 11.96
C LYS A 92 5.84 -7.35 12.59
N CYS A 93 5.46 -6.29 11.89
CA CYS A 93 4.36 -5.40 12.26
C CYS A 93 3.06 -5.74 11.52
N ARG A 94 1.94 -5.60 12.22
CA ARG A 94 0.60 -5.50 11.63
C ARG A 94 0.27 -4.02 11.47
N CYS A 95 0.09 -3.58 10.24
CA CYS A 95 -0.19 -2.18 9.94
C CYS A 95 -1.68 -1.88 10.05
N GLN A 96 -1.98 -0.63 10.41
CA GLN A 96 -3.33 -0.09 10.31
C GLN A 96 -3.74 0.01 8.83
N PRO A 97 -5.06 0.01 8.53
CA PRO A 97 -5.55 0.32 7.19
C PRO A 97 -4.94 1.64 6.70
N GLY A 98 -4.46 1.67 5.47
CA GLY A 98 -3.81 2.85 4.92
C GLY A 98 -2.29 2.90 5.04
N TYR A 99 -1.67 1.91 5.70
CA TYR A 99 -0.23 1.87 5.92
C TYR A 99 0.35 0.51 5.55
N GLY A 100 1.60 0.52 5.12
CA GLY A 100 2.29 -0.66 4.61
C GLY A 100 3.80 -0.61 4.81
N GLY A 101 4.47 -1.63 4.27
CA GLY A 101 5.89 -1.87 4.48
C GLY A 101 6.19 -2.59 5.80
N ARG A 102 7.44 -3.03 5.96
CA ARG A 102 7.89 -3.91 7.06
C ARG A 102 7.61 -3.35 8.47
N TYR A 103 7.62 -2.02 8.59
CA TYR A 103 7.43 -1.30 9.86
C TYR A 103 6.29 -0.28 9.76
N CYS A 104 5.37 -0.44 8.82
CA CYS A 104 4.21 0.45 8.63
C CYS A 104 4.56 1.91 8.35
N HIS A 105 5.74 2.14 7.74
CA HIS A 105 6.25 3.47 7.43
C HIS A 105 5.75 3.99 6.07
N LYS A 106 5.30 3.11 5.17
CA LYS A 106 4.75 3.52 3.88
C LYS A 106 3.27 3.83 4.04
N VAL A 107 2.81 4.90 3.44
CA VAL A 107 1.37 5.14 3.28
C VAL A 107 0.90 4.32 2.07
N THR A 108 -0.29 3.75 2.15
CA THR A 108 -0.87 2.91 1.11
C THR A 108 -2.33 3.30 0.95
N CYS A 109 -2.74 3.66 -0.26
CA CYS A 109 -4.12 4.06 -0.55
C CYS A 109 -4.87 2.84 -1.06
N ASP A 110 -6.11 2.66 -0.63
CA ASP A 110 -6.88 1.48 -0.99
C ASP A 110 -7.12 1.41 -2.51
N GLY A 111 -6.65 0.32 -3.11
CA GLY A 111 -6.48 0.07 -4.55
C GLY A 111 -5.76 1.15 -5.38
N GLY A 112 -4.91 1.96 -4.73
CA GLY A 112 -3.94 2.84 -5.39
C GLY A 112 -4.48 4.13 -5.99
N CYS A 113 -3.58 5.06 -6.26
CA CYS A 113 -3.87 6.34 -6.92
C CYS A 113 -3.63 6.21 -8.43
N TRP A 114 -4.55 6.74 -9.24
CA TRP A 114 -4.52 6.63 -10.69
C TRP A 114 -3.86 7.86 -11.31
N ASN A 115 -3.54 7.77 -12.61
CA ASN A 115 -3.08 8.91 -13.41
C ASN A 115 -1.89 9.70 -12.82
N GLY A 116 -0.98 9.01 -12.15
CA GLY A 116 0.20 9.62 -11.51
C GLY A 116 -0.09 10.31 -10.17
N GLY A 117 -1.24 10.05 -9.54
CA GLY A 117 -1.52 10.53 -8.19
C GLY A 117 -0.57 9.92 -7.15
N GLU A 118 -0.20 10.72 -6.16
CA GLU A 118 0.70 10.28 -5.08
C GLU A 118 -0.10 9.97 -3.81
N CYS A 119 0.14 8.80 -3.22
CA CYS A 119 -0.52 8.42 -1.98
C CYS A 119 0.25 8.97 -0.77
N THR A 120 -0.36 9.89 -0.04
CA THR A 120 0.24 10.50 1.17
C THR A 120 -0.76 10.53 2.32
N ALA A 121 -0.26 10.67 3.55
CA ALA A 121 -1.11 10.79 4.72
C ALA A 121 -1.41 12.27 4.97
N VAL A 122 -2.66 12.67 4.76
CA VAL A 122 -3.15 14.03 5.05
C VAL A 122 -3.92 13.96 6.36
N ASN A 123 -3.43 14.65 7.40
CA ASN A 123 -3.99 14.60 8.77
C ASN A 123 -4.13 13.16 9.31
N GLY A 124 -3.15 12.29 9.03
CA GLY A 124 -3.13 10.89 9.48
C GLY A 124 -4.03 9.94 8.68
N VAL A 125 -4.74 10.43 7.65
CA VAL A 125 -5.59 9.63 6.77
C VAL A 125 -4.91 9.47 5.41
N PRO A 126 -4.78 8.24 4.88
CA PRO A 126 -4.24 8.02 3.53
C PRO A 126 -5.15 8.65 2.48
N ARG A 127 -4.60 9.51 1.62
CA ARG A 127 -5.33 10.17 0.52
C ARG A 127 -4.45 10.26 -0.71
N CYS A 128 -5.09 10.21 -1.88
CA CYS A 128 -4.41 10.48 -3.15
C CYS A 128 -4.34 11.99 -3.38
N ILE A 129 -3.12 12.50 -3.56
CA ILE A 129 -2.89 13.85 -4.07
C ILE A 129 -2.84 13.74 -5.60
N CYS A 130 -3.80 14.38 -6.24
CA CYS A 130 -3.96 14.31 -7.68
C CYS A 130 -3.15 15.41 -8.39
N PRO A 131 -2.63 15.13 -9.60
CA PRO A 131 -2.12 16.18 -10.47
C PRO A 131 -3.21 17.21 -10.79
N SER A 132 -2.82 18.43 -11.16
CA SER A 132 -3.73 19.56 -11.41
C SER A 132 -4.86 19.29 -12.42
N SER A 133 -4.69 18.27 -13.26
CA SER A 133 -5.64 17.88 -14.31
C SER A 133 -6.54 16.69 -13.95
N TRP A 134 -6.46 16.19 -12.71
CA TRP A 134 -7.25 15.05 -12.24
C TRP A 134 -7.87 15.34 -10.88
N THR A 135 -8.98 14.68 -10.59
CA THR A 135 -9.74 14.83 -9.35
C THR A 135 -10.38 13.49 -8.94
N GLY A 136 -11.10 13.52 -7.82
CA GLY A 136 -11.71 12.33 -7.21
C GLY A 136 -10.81 11.68 -6.16
N SER A 137 -11.38 10.77 -5.37
CA SER A 137 -10.69 10.11 -4.25
C SER A 137 -9.44 9.33 -4.63
N ARG A 138 -9.34 8.89 -5.89
CA ARG A 138 -8.21 8.13 -6.45
C ARG A 138 -7.65 8.76 -7.72
N CYS A 139 -7.95 10.03 -7.99
CA CYS A 139 -7.52 10.72 -9.20
C CYS A 139 -8.05 10.09 -10.50
N GLN A 140 -9.22 9.45 -10.42
CA GLN A 140 -9.86 8.75 -11.54
C GLN A 140 -10.60 9.69 -12.50
N GLU A 141 -10.98 10.89 -12.04
CA GLU A 141 -11.77 11.84 -12.83
C GLU A 141 -10.87 12.86 -13.49
N ALA A 142 -11.00 13.04 -14.80
CA ALA A 142 -10.28 14.09 -15.53
C ALA A 142 -10.92 15.46 -15.25
N LEU A 143 -10.09 16.48 -15.10
CA LEU A 143 -10.52 17.86 -14.93
C LEU A 143 -10.42 18.61 -16.26
N CYS A 144 -11.52 19.24 -16.66
CA CYS A 144 -11.60 20.10 -17.83
C CYS A 144 -11.77 21.56 -17.37
N PRO A 145 -10.70 22.39 -17.31
CA PRO A 145 -10.74 23.73 -16.71
C PRO A 145 -11.76 24.66 -17.35
N GLN A 146 -11.97 24.53 -18.67
CA GLN A 146 -12.96 25.33 -19.43
C GLN A 146 -14.39 24.77 -19.31
N GLY A 147 -14.54 23.59 -18.71
CA GLY A 147 -15.77 22.80 -18.69
C GLY A 147 -16.17 22.26 -20.07
N CYS A 148 -16.86 21.14 -20.08
CA CYS A 148 -17.51 20.63 -21.29
C CYS A 148 -18.94 21.17 -21.33
N ARG A 149 -19.26 22.00 -22.33
CA ARG A 149 -20.58 22.62 -22.47
C ARG A 149 -21.56 21.70 -23.21
N ASN A 150 -22.84 22.06 -23.19
CA ASN A 150 -23.88 21.44 -24.02
C ASN A 150 -23.99 19.91 -23.86
N GLY A 151 -23.73 19.39 -22.66
CA GLY A 151 -23.79 17.95 -22.37
C GLY A 151 -22.52 17.16 -22.74
N GLY A 152 -21.41 17.83 -23.03
CA GLY A 152 -20.12 17.16 -23.22
C GLY A 152 -19.59 16.53 -21.93
N VAL A 153 -18.81 15.46 -22.07
CA VAL A 153 -18.20 14.72 -20.96
C VAL A 153 -16.67 14.87 -21.02
N CYS A 154 -16.04 15.17 -19.89
CA CYS A 154 -14.59 15.27 -19.81
C CYS A 154 -13.97 13.87 -19.84
N MET A 155 -13.29 13.52 -20.94
CA MET A 155 -12.67 12.19 -21.12
C MET A 155 -11.22 12.17 -20.65
N ALA A 156 -10.53 13.29 -20.82
CA ALA A 156 -9.13 13.47 -20.45
C ALA A 156 -8.88 14.94 -20.11
N PRO A 157 -7.76 15.27 -19.46
CA PRO A 157 -7.34 16.65 -19.19
C PRO A 157 -7.56 17.61 -20.36
N GLY A 158 -8.55 18.51 -20.23
CA GLY A 158 -8.88 19.49 -21.27
C GLY A 158 -9.50 18.93 -22.56
N ILE A 159 -9.85 17.64 -22.61
CA ILE A 159 -10.46 16.97 -23.77
C ILE A 159 -11.89 16.57 -23.42
N CYS A 160 -12.84 17.23 -24.10
CA CYS A 160 -14.26 16.93 -24.00
C CYS A 160 -14.72 16.01 -25.14
N SER A 161 -15.46 14.95 -24.79
CA SER A 161 -16.29 14.23 -25.74
C SER A 161 -17.59 15.01 -25.92
N CYS A 162 -17.85 15.46 -27.15
CA CYS A 162 -19.02 16.26 -27.47
C CYS A 162 -20.16 15.40 -28.02
N PRO A 163 -21.42 15.71 -27.67
CA PRO A 163 -22.58 15.09 -28.30
C PRO A 163 -22.70 15.52 -29.76
N ASP A 164 -23.47 14.75 -30.54
CA ASP A 164 -23.66 14.99 -31.96
C ASP A 164 -24.11 16.42 -32.27
N GLY A 165 -23.46 17.03 -33.27
CA GLY A 165 -23.71 18.42 -33.67
C GLY A 165 -23.01 19.47 -32.79
N TRP A 166 -22.09 19.08 -31.89
CA TRP A 166 -21.21 20.00 -31.18
C TRP A 166 -19.73 19.67 -31.41
N LEU A 167 -18.91 20.71 -31.57
CA LEU A 167 -17.47 20.63 -31.78
C LEU A 167 -16.70 21.64 -30.93
N GLY A 168 -15.37 21.50 -30.96
CA GLY A 168 -14.40 22.33 -30.23
C GLY A 168 -14.02 21.72 -28.89
N GLY A 169 -12.89 22.15 -28.31
CA GLY A 169 -12.33 21.55 -27.09
C GLY A 169 -13.24 21.63 -25.84
N ALA A 170 -14.26 22.50 -25.87
CA ALA A 170 -15.25 22.65 -24.79
C ALA A 170 -16.70 22.41 -25.27
N CYS A 171 -16.89 21.80 -26.45
CA CYS A 171 -18.21 21.54 -27.05
C CYS A 171 -19.07 22.80 -27.22
N HIS A 172 -18.44 23.94 -27.53
CA HIS A 172 -19.12 25.24 -27.62
C HIS A 172 -19.56 25.59 -29.06
N THR A 173 -19.03 24.91 -30.07
CA THR A 173 -19.35 25.21 -31.48
C THR A 173 -20.46 24.30 -31.96
N ALA A 174 -21.63 24.87 -32.26
CA ALA A 174 -22.72 24.11 -32.87
C ALA A 174 -22.44 23.86 -34.36
N VAL A 175 -22.69 22.64 -34.81
CA VAL A 175 -22.60 22.21 -36.20
C VAL A 175 -23.98 21.82 -36.69
N CYS A 176 -24.39 22.44 -37.78
CA CYS A 176 -25.62 22.11 -38.45
C CYS A 176 -25.28 21.08 -39.53
N GLY A 177 -25.96 19.93 -39.53
CA GLY A 177 -25.72 18.86 -40.52
C GLY A 177 -25.85 19.34 -41.97
N GLN A 178 -26.62 20.41 -42.19
CA GLN A 178 -26.57 21.18 -43.43
C GLN A 178 -26.25 22.65 -43.14
N PRO A 179 -25.46 23.34 -43.98
CA PRO A 179 -25.04 24.71 -43.72
C PRO A 179 -26.22 25.69 -43.76
N CYS A 180 -26.17 26.71 -42.90
CA CYS A 180 -27.10 27.83 -42.91
C CYS A 180 -26.83 28.72 -44.12
N LEU A 181 -27.87 29.05 -44.88
CA LEU A 181 -27.77 29.87 -46.09
C LEU A 181 -27.80 31.38 -45.76
N HIS A 182 -27.48 32.20 -46.75
CA HIS A 182 -27.56 33.67 -46.69
C HIS A 182 -26.88 34.31 -45.46
N GLY A 183 -25.76 33.74 -45.01
CA GLY A 183 -24.98 34.26 -43.88
C GLY A 183 -25.60 33.99 -42.50
N GLY A 184 -26.53 33.04 -42.39
CA GLY A 184 -27.03 32.54 -41.12
C GLY A 184 -25.95 31.86 -40.29
N LYS A 185 -26.05 31.91 -38.95
CA LYS A 185 -25.11 31.23 -38.03
C LYS A 185 -25.79 30.04 -37.38
N CYS A 186 -25.12 28.89 -37.34
CA CYS A 186 -25.60 27.75 -36.56
C CYS A 186 -25.52 28.06 -35.07
N ILE A 187 -26.63 27.91 -34.34
CA ILE A 187 -26.70 28.19 -32.90
C ILE A 187 -26.91 26.94 -32.05
N SER A 188 -27.47 25.89 -32.64
CA SER A 188 -27.60 24.56 -32.06
C SER A 188 -27.69 23.54 -33.20
N PRO A 189 -27.51 22.23 -32.93
CA PRO A 189 -27.64 21.20 -33.96
C PRO A 189 -28.94 21.36 -34.74
N GLY A 190 -28.83 21.55 -36.06
CA GLY A 190 -29.98 21.71 -36.96
C GLY A 190 -30.74 23.05 -36.87
N LYS A 191 -30.30 24.02 -36.06
CA LYS A 191 -30.98 25.32 -35.90
C LYS A 191 -30.08 26.48 -36.33
N CYS A 192 -30.53 27.20 -37.35
CA CYS A 192 -29.88 28.40 -37.85
C CYS A 192 -30.50 29.67 -37.28
N ARG A 193 -29.66 30.60 -36.86
CA ARG A 193 -30.04 32.00 -36.62
C ARG A 193 -29.90 32.78 -37.92
N CYS A 194 -31.03 33.16 -38.49
CA CYS A 194 -31.09 33.87 -39.76
C CYS A 194 -30.90 35.38 -39.60
N ARG A 195 -30.28 36.00 -40.61
CA ARG A 195 -30.23 37.45 -40.73
C ARG A 195 -31.48 37.95 -41.45
N PRO A 196 -32.18 38.99 -40.95
CA PRO A 196 -33.28 39.60 -41.70
C PRO A 196 -32.84 40.02 -43.12
N PRO A 197 -33.69 39.88 -44.15
CA PRO A 197 -35.08 39.41 -44.12
C PRO A 197 -35.23 37.87 -44.21
N TYR A 198 -34.17 37.07 -44.07
CA TYR A 198 -34.26 35.61 -44.26
C TYR A 198 -34.86 34.88 -43.06
N SER A 199 -35.50 33.75 -43.32
CA SER A 199 -36.22 32.87 -42.38
C SER A 199 -36.22 31.42 -42.85
N GLY A 200 -36.83 30.53 -42.06
CA GLY A 200 -36.81 29.08 -42.31
C GLY A 200 -35.68 28.37 -41.54
N PRO A 201 -35.72 27.03 -41.47
CA PRO A 201 -34.78 26.22 -40.68
C PRO A 201 -33.31 26.38 -41.10
N ARG A 202 -33.06 26.71 -42.38
CA ARG A 202 -31.73 26.94 -42.96
C ARG A 202 -31.55 28.35 -43.52
N CYS A 203 -32.44 29.28 -43.18
CA CYS A 203 -32.44 30.65 -43.71
C CYS A 203 -32.62 30.72 -45.23
N GLN A 204 -33.36 29.76 -45.80
CA GLN A 204 -33.61 29.68 -47.23
C GLN A 204 -34.68 30.67 -47.72
N ASP A 205 -35.63 31.05 -46.85
CA ASP A 205 -36.81 31.80 -47.26
C ASP A 205 -36.62 33.30 -47.01
N LYS A 206 -36.83 34.14 -48.02
CA LYS A 206 -36.84 35.60 -47.85
C LYS A 206 -38.22 36.05 -47.37
N LYS A 207 -38.32 36.67 -46.18
CA LYS A 207 -39.56 37.30 -45.72
C LYS A 207 -39.95 38.40 -46.69
N LYS A 208 -41.18 38.33 -47.21
CA LYS A 208 -41.79 39.43 -47.96
C LYS A 208 -42.29 40.45 -46.94
N THR A 209 -41.68 41.63 -46.94
CA THR A 209 -42.20 42.80 -46.23
C THR A 209 -43.35 43.34 -47.07
N TYR A 210 -44.57 43.34 -46.53
CA TYR A 210 -45.74 43.99 -47.12
C TYR A 210 -45.90 45.40 -46.55
#